data_AF-A0AAJ5WA42-F1
#
_entry.id   AF-A0AAJ5WA42-F1
#
_cell.length_a   1.000
_cell.length_b   1.000
_cell.length_c   1.000
_cell.angle_alpha   90.00
_cell.angle_beta   90.00
_cell.angle_gamma   90.00
#
_symmetry.space_group_name_H-M   'P 1'
#
loop_
_entity.id
_entity.type
_entity.pdbx_description
1 polymer ?
#
loop_
_entity_poly.entity_id
_entity_poly.type
_entity_poly.pdbx_seq_one_letter_code
_entity_poly.pdbx_strand_id
1 'polypeptide(L)'
;MDNRLSIERYIILFIPWILALLFMDHDILSYLLAWSGSFFIFYLTLTGRIKPLPDDRSIAEQLMRPIFLVQLIFAGYMCCTSIFYFFDVLGYVDFNKISDSFFVDPEKLKLTAQCQRYYCLAHASFVSGLLIFMDASIKPRYTYNRSNLSRLIFAIALITLTLSYSLTLFDGLSQFSHQLNTLSFIAGTLALAFAIPERKIWSTCFCLLIYGFNAYQALISGFKEPIILSVLILGIFLYPNYKRFVFFTFVPLLLLLFILLPTYNRIFREQAWSANVAADQAGMLALEATLDQDDTDGNWSFFTSRLSEIEMFTRYVQSTPAHIDYYGFDLVQQSLLSVIPRVLWPSKPITEQVVMERVYKAGVIHRGSKASAKPAFIVDAYLSGGVIGIFICLFIYGAVCQLISNKAETLFGGYILGTALLFTGLFQIFWRGQSFEFLINSVFWSYLSMLLFFWAFRFTNILKPIY
;
A
#
# COMPACT_ATOMS: atom_id res chain seq x y z
N MET A 1 7.67 -17.02 -30.72
CA MET A 1 7.39 -18.19 -29.86
C MET A 1 5.94 -18.10 -29.44
N ASP A 2 5.13 -19.08 -29.81
CA ASP A 2 3.72 -19.15 -29.42
C ASP A 2 3.62 -19.29 -27.91
N ASN A 3 3.44 -18.15 -27.24
CA ASN A 3 3.34 -18.02 -25.79
C ASN A 3 1.92 -18.36 -25.33
N ARG A 4 1.43 -19.57 -25.67
CA ARG A 4 0.27 -20.13 -24.97
C ARG A 4 0.74 -20.49 -23.56
N LEU A 5 0.77 -19.50 -22.67
CA LEU A 5 1.00 -19.69 -21.26
C LEU A 5 -0.01 -20.73 -20.78
N SER A 6 0.46 -21.92 -20.39
CA SER A 6 -0.42 -22.93 -19.85
C SER A 6 -0.96 -22.44 -18.50
N ILE A 7 -2.28 -22.50 -18.33
CA ILE A 7 -2.98 -22.13 -17.08
C ILE A 7 -2.36 -22.87 -15.88
N GLU A 8 -1.86 -24.08 -16.11
CA GLU A 8 -1.13 -24.91 -15.16
C GLU A 8 0.02 -24.20 -14.44
N ARG A 9 0.73 -23.26 -15.09
CA ARG A 9 1.81 -22.52 -14.44
C ARG A 9 1.31 -21.66 -13.29
N TYR A 10 0.08 -21.14 -13.38
CA TYR A 10 -0.50 -20.34 -12.32
C TYR A 10 -0.86 -21.19 -11.08
N ILE A 11 -1.15 -22.49 -11.27
CA ILE A 11 -1.43 -23.42 -10.18
C ILE A 11 -0.21 -23.56 -9.25
N ILE A 12 1.01 -23.44 -9.79
CA ILE A 12 2.26 -23.50 -9.02
C ILE A 12 2.29 -22.45 -7.90
N LEU A 13 1.68 -21.28 -8.12
CA LEU A 13 1.60 -20.20 -7.12
C LEU A 13 0.80 -20.61 -5.87
N PHE A 14 -0.11 -21.58 -5.99
CA PHE A 14 -0.98 -22.04 -4.91
C PHE A 14 -0.39 -23.25 -4.15
N ILE A 15 0.71 -23.84 -4.62
CA ILE A 15 1.34 -25.00 -3.97
C ILE A 15 1.66 -24.74 -2.49
N PRO A 16 2.26 -23.60 -2.08
CA PRO A 16 2.56 -23.38 -0.67
C PRO A 16 1.31 -23.35 0.22
N TRP A 17 0.22 -22.78 -0.28
CA TRP A 17 -1.07 -22.78 0.43
C TRP A 17 -1.65 -24.20 0.55
N ILE A 18 -1.60 -25.00 -0.51
CA ILE A 18 -2.03 -26.40 -0.50
C ILE A 18 -1.20 -27.21 0.51
N LEU A 19 0.13 -27.06 0.48
CA LEU A 19 1.01 -27.72 1.45
C LEU A 19 0.66 -27.30 2.88
N ALA A 20 0.49 -26.00 3.13
CA ALA A 20 0.10 -25.53 4.45
C ALA A 20 -1.25 -26.09 4.92
N LEU A 21 -2.22 -26.30 4.00
CA LEU A 21 -3.48 -26.98 4.30
C LEU A 21 -3.30 -28.47 4.63
N LEU A 22 -2.43 -29.18 3.91
CA LEU A 22 -2.15 -30.60 4.20
C LEU A 22 -1.55 -30.81 5.60
N PHE A 23 -0.86 -29.80 6.13
CA PHE A 23 -0.31 -29.80 7.49
C PHE A 23 -1.15 -28.99 8.48
N MET A 24 -2.45 -28.80 8.24
CA MET A 24 -3.31 -27.95 9.08
C MET A 24 -3.44 -28.42 10.53
N ASP A 25 -3.19 -29.69 10.82
CA ASP A 25 -3.18 -30.25 12.18
C ASP A 25 -1.87 -29.95 12.94
N HIS A 26 -0.87 -29.37 12.26
CA HIS A 26 0.41 -28.99 12.84
C HIS A 26 0.64 -27.48 12.66
N ASP A 27 0.07 -26.67 13.56
CA ASP A 27 -0.07 -25.21 13.41
C ASP A 27 1.23 -24.48 13.07
N ILE A 28 2.34 -24.80 13.77
CA ILE A 28 3.66 -24.20 13.51
C ILE A 28 4.14 -24.49 12.08
N LEU A 29 4.07 -25.76 11.65
CA LEU A 29 4.53 -26.17 10.33
C LEU A 29 3.64 -25.56 9.24
N SER A 30 2.32 -25.59 9.45
CA SER A 30 1.34 -24.96 8.56
C SER A 30 1.60 -23.47 8.39
N TYR A 31 1.82 -22.76 9.51
CA TYR A 31 2.17 -21.35 9.50
C TYR A 31 3.46 -21.08 8.70
N LEU A 32 4.53 -21.82 9.00
CA LEU A 32 5.84 -21.63 8.35
C LEU A 32 5.80 -21.94 6.85
N LEU A 33 5.05 -22.96 6.42
CA LEU A 33 4.83 -23.27 5.01
C LEU A 33 4.09 -22.14 4.29
N ALA A 34 3.04 -21.58 4.90
CA ALA A 34 2.31 -20.46 4.33
C ALA A 34 3.14 -19.16 4.31
N TRP A 35 3.90 -18.88 5.38
CA TRP A 35 4.78 -17.72 5.49
C TRP A 35 5.94 -17.77 4.50
N SER A 36 6.69 -18.89 4.46
CA SER A 36 7.74 -19.11 3.45
C SER A 36 7.18 -19.15 2.03
N GLY A 37 5.92 -19.59 1.87
CA GLY A 37 5.18 -19.60 0.63
C GLY A 37 5.09 -18.24 -0.07
N SER A 38 4.95 -17.14 0.67
CA SER A 38 4.95 -15.80 0.08
C SER A 38 6.30 -15.42 -0.53
N PHE A 39 7.42 -15.84 0.07
CA PHE A 39 8.75 -15.66 -0.53
C PHE A 39 8.94 -16.54 -1.77
N PHE A 40 8.40 -17.75 -1.76
CA PHE A 40 8.37 -18.60 -2.95
C PHE A 40 7.58 -17.97 -4.10
N ILE A 41 6.40 -17.41 -3.81
CA ILE A 41 5.60 -16.67 -4.80
C ILE A 41 6.40 -15.50 -5.37
N PHE A 42 7.03 -14.68 -4.52
CA PHE A 42 7.93 -13.61 -4.99
C PHE A 42 9.02 -14.13 -5.92
N TYR A 43 9.72 -15.18 -5.52
CA TYR A 43 10.79 -15.76 -6.32
C TYR A 43 10.30 -16.19 -7.69
N LEU A 44 9.18 -16.92 -7.79
CA LEU A 44 8.67 -17.39 -9.07
C LEU A 44 8.18 -16.26 -9.98
N THR A 45 7.55 -15.23 -9.41
CA THR A 45 6.92 -14.16 -10.19
C THR A 45 7.95 -13.13 -10.64
N LEU A 46 8.88 -12.75 -9.75
CA LEU A 46 9.94 -11.77 -10.04
C LEU A 46 11.08 -12.33 -10.89
N THR A 47 11.23 -13.66 -10.98
CA THR A 47 12.16 -14.28 -11.94
C THR A 47 11.53 -14.52 -13.32
N GLY A 48 10.25 -14.18 -13.51
CA GLY A 48 9.54 -14.39 -14.78
C GLY A 48 9.26 -15.85 -15.13
N ARG A 49 9.38 -16.78 -14.17
CA ARG A 49 9.17 -18.23 -14.41
C ARG A 49 7.73 -18.59 -14.71
N ILE A 50 6.77 -17.89 -14.10
CA ILE A 50 5.34 -18.08 -14.39
C ILE A 50 4.97 -17.42 -15.72
N LYS A 51 5.25 -16.13 -15.81
CA LYS A 51 5.04 -15.31 -17.01
C LYS A 51 6.25 -14.39 -17.17
N PRO A 52 6.83 -14.28 -18.39
CA PRO A 52 7.92 -13.36 -18.64
C PRO A 52 7.55 -11.94 -18.20
N LEU A 53 8.47 -11.30 -17.48
CA LEU A 53 8.35 -9.88 -17.14
C LEU A 53 8.53 -9.05 -18.41
N PRO A 54 7.94 -7.84 -18.48
CA PRO A 54 8.17 -6.96 -19.62
C PRO A 54 9.67 -6.66 -19.78
N ASP A 55 10.16 -6.71 -21.01
CA ASP A 55 11.56 -6.55 -21.38
C ASP A 55 11.87 -5.16 -21.98
N ASP A 56 10.90 -4.25 -21.97
CA ASP A 56 11.05 -2.88 -22.46
C ASP A 56 12.05 -2.03 -21.65
N ARG A 57 12.35 -2.44 -20.42
CA ARG A 57 13.27 -1.77 -19.48
C ARG A 57 13.97 -2.77 -18.58
N SER A 58 15.13 -2.38 -18.04
CA SER A 58 15.76 -3.17 -16.99
C SER A 58 14.87 -3.22 -15.75
N ILE A 59 14.94 -4.31 -14.96
CA ILE A 59 14.11 -4.48 -13.74
C ILE A 59 14.23 -3.27 -12.81
N ALA A 60 15.44 -2.73 -12.64
CA ALA A 60 15.69 -1.57 -11.80
C ALA A 60 14.91 -0.32 -12.26
N GLU A 61 14.68 -0.16 -13.56
CA GLU A 61 14.00 0.99 -14.14
C GLU A 61 12.49 0.84 -14.23
N GLN A 62 11.93 -0.33 -13.90
CA GLN A 62 10.50 -0.61 -13.95
C GLN A 62 9.88 -0.99 -12.58
N LEU A 63 10.59 -0.71 -11.48
CA LEU A 63 10.19 -1.04 -10.11
C LEU A 63 8.81 -0.49 -9.69
N MET A 64 8.30 0.55 -10.35
CA MET A 64 6.97 1.11 -10.03
C MET A 64 5.81 0.31 -10.63
N ARG A 65 6.07 -0.68 -11.50
CA ARG A 65 4.99 -1.53 -12.02
C ARG A 65 4.34 -2.34 -10.89
N PRO A 66 3.03 -2.62 -10.99
CA PRO A 66 2.30 -3.36 -9.96
C PRO A 66 2.96 -4.67 -9.51
N ILE A 67 3.52 -5.43 -10.45
CA ILE A 67 4.20 -6.70 -10.17
C ILE A 67 5.42 -6.55 -9.25
N PHE A 68 6.05 -5.37 -9.19
CA PHE A 68 7.16 -5.12 -8.28
C PHE A 68 6.65 -4.41 -7.02
N LEU A 69 6.24 -3.15 -7.13
CA LEU A 69 5.97 -2.32 -5.97
C LEU A 69 4.72 -2.73 -5.20
N VAL A 70 3.60 -2.95 -5.90
CA VAL A 70 2.32 -3.28 -5.25
C VAL A 70 2.40 -4.69 -4.65
N GLN A 71 3.00 -5.65 -5.36
CA GLN A 71 3.29 -6.98 -4.82
C GLN A 71 4.21 -6.92 -3.60
N LEU A 72 5.29 -6.14 -3.66
CA LEU A 72 6.24 -5.98 -2.55
C LEU A 72 5.55 -5.42 -1.32
N ILE A 73 4.77 -4.35 -1.46
CA ILE A 73 4.07 -3.73 -0.34
C ILE A 73 2.99 -4.67 0.20
N PHE A 74 2.17 -5.26 -0.67
CA PHE A 74 1.09 -6.16 -0.26
C PHE A 74 1.62 -7.34 0.57
N ALA A 75 2.56 -8.11 0.02
CA ALA A 75 3.05 -9.30 0.71
C ALA A 75 4.07 -8.97 1.80
N GLY A 76 4.86 -7.91 1.63
CA GLY A 76 5.73 -7.39 2.70
C GLY A 76 4.92 -7.03 3.94
N TYR A 77 3.85 -6.25 3.78
CA TYR A 77 3.04 -5.76 4.90
C TYR A 77 2.06 -6.81 5.46
N MET A 78 1.44 -7.64 4.62
CA MET A 78 0.42 -8.59 5.07
C MET A 78 0.99 -9.97 5.40
N CYS A 79 1.96 -10.45 4.62
CA CYS A 79 2.43 -11.83 4.73
C CYS A 79 3.72 -11.94 5.55
N CYS A 80 4.68 -11.02 5.36
CA CYS A 80 6.01 -11.16 5.96
C CYS A 80 6.04 -10.68 7.42
N THR A 81 5.37 -9.57 7.74
CA THR A 81 5.36 -8.98 9.10
C THR A 81 4.62 -9.83 10.12
N SER A 82 3.79 -10.79 9.71
CA SER A 82 3.09 -11.69 10.63
C SER A 82 4.02 -12.54 11.50
N ILE A 83 5.30 -12.64 11.13
CA ILE A 83 6.30 -13.36 11.91
C ILE A 83 6.47 -12.79 13.33
N PHE A 84 6.31 -11.47 13.50
CA PHE A 84 6.41 -10.83 14.82
C PHE A 84 5.28 -11.32 15.73
N TYR A 85 4.04 -11.29 15.23
CA TYR A 85 2.89 -11.80 15.97
C TYR A 85 2.98 -13.32 16.22
N PHE A 86 3.51 -14.08 15.26
CA PHE A 86 3.73 -15.51 15.46
C PHE A 86 4.72 -15.79 16.59
N PHE A 87 5.83 -15.05 16.66
CA PHE A 87 6.78 -15.14 17.77
C PHE A 87 6.14 -14.72 19.10
N ASP A 88 5.30 -13.68 19.10
CA ASP A 88 4.54 -13.27 20.29
C ASP A 88 3.63 -14.39 20.81
N VAL A 89 2.90 -15.07 19.91
CA VAL A 89 2.07 -16.23 20.27
C VAL A 89 2.88 -17.38 20.85
N LEU A 90 4.14 -17.54 20.41
CA LEU A 90 5.07 -18.55 20.95
C LEU A 90 5.76 -18.11 22.25
N GLY A 91 5.46 -16.93 22.78
CA GLY A 91 6.02 -16.42 24.04
C GLY A 91 7.37 -15.75 23.90
N TYR A 92 7.66 -15.14 22.74
CA TYR A 92 8.84 -14.31 22.53
C TYR A 92 8.48 -12.82 22.62
N VAL A 93 9.37 -12.04 23.26
CA VAL A 93 9.35 -10.57 23.28
C VAL A 93 10.74 -10.10 22.88
N ASP A 94 10.81 -9.24 21.86
CA ASP A 94 12.07 -8.78 21.27
C ASP A 94 13.03 -9.94 20.94
N PHE A 95 12.46 -11.02 20.37
CA PHE A 95 13.15 -12.27 20.04
C PHE A 95 13.75 -13.05 21.22
N ASN A 96 13.46 -12.64 22.46
CA ASN A 96 13.84 -13.37 23.66
C ASN A 96 12.61 -14.13 24.20
N LYS A 97 12.79 -15.41 24.52
CA LYS A 97 11.73 -16.23 25.11
C LYS A 97 11.47 -15.75 26.55
N ILE A 98 10.22 -15.41 26.87
CA ILE A 98 9.85 -14.83 28.17
C ILE A 98 10.20 -15.80 29.32
N SER A 99 9.86 -17.08 29.16
CA SER A 99 10.22 -18.14 30.10
C SER A 99 10.14 -19.50 29.44
N ASP A 100 10.91 -20.47 29.97
CA ASP A 100 10.82 -21.86 29.50
C ASP A 100 9.50 -22.53 29.85
N SER A 101 8.78 -21.98 30.82
CA SER A 101 7.44 -22.41 31.26
C SER A 101 6.30 -21.65 30.58
N PHE A 102 6.55 -20.86 29.53
CA PHE A 102 5.47 -20.18 28.82
C PHE A 102 4.54 -21.20 28.14
N PHE A 103 3.27 -21.19 28.53
CA PHE A 103 2.26 -22.05 27.93
C PHE A 103 1.65 -21.35 26.71
N VAL A 104 1.95 -21.88 25.53
CA VAL A 104 1.39 -21.39 24.27
C VAL A 104 -0.11 -21.68 24.25
N ASP A 105 -0.91 -20.65 23.96
CA ASP A 105 -2.33 -20.80 23.72
C ASP A 105 -2.56 -21.54 22.38
N PRO A 106 -3.06 -22.79 22.41
CA PRO A 106 -3.22 -23.59 21.21
C PRO A 106 -4.28 -23.03 20.26
N GLU A 107 -5.32 -22.36 20.77
CA GLU A 107 -6.36 -21.77 19.94
C GLU A 107 -5.83 -20.54 19.21
N LYS A 108 -5.10 -19.66 19.92
CA LYS A 108 -4.46 -18.48 19.32
C LYS A 108 -3.45 -18.90 18.25
N LEU A 109 -2.65 -19.94 18.51
CA LEU A 109 -1.69 -20.48 17.55
C LEU A 109 -2.38 -21.04 16.29
N LYS A 110 -3.44 -21.83 16.47
CA LYS A 110 -4.25 -22.37 15.38
C LYS A 110 -4.87 -21.29 14.51
N LEU A 111 -5.48 -20.26 15.12
CA LEU A 111 -6.05 -19.11 14.41
C LEU A 111 -4.97 -18.33 13.65
N THR A 112 -3.79 -18.16 14.24
CA THR A 112 -2.65 -17.50 13.60
C THR A 112 -2.19 -18.27 12.37
N ALA A 113 -2.03 -19.60 12.48
CA ALA A 113 -1.69 -20.46 11.36
C ALA A 113 -2.75 -20.40 10.25
N GLN A 114 -4.03 -20.42 10.62
CA GLN A 114 -5.15 -20.29 9.69
C GLN A 114 -5.14 -18.96 8.92
N CYS A 115 -4.96 -17.84 9.61
CA CYS A 115 -4.89 -16.52 8.98
C CYS A 115 -3.67 -16.39 8.06
N GLN A 116 -2.53 -16.99 8.43
CA GLN A 116 -1.36 -17.00 7.56
C GLN A 116 -1.59 -17.82 6.28
N ARG A 117 -2.30 -18.96 6.35
CA ARG A 117 -2.75 -19.68 5.15
C ARG A 117 -3.60 -18.80 4.25
N TYR A 118 -4.51 -18.01 4.83
CA TYR A 118 -5.32 -17.06 4.08
C TYR A 118 -4.50 -15.94 3.44
N TYR A 119 -3.49 -15.40 4.12
CA TYR A 119 -2.55 -14.45 3.49
C TYR A 119 -1.78 -15.07 2.32
N CYS A 120 -1.33 -16.32 2.45
CA CYS A 120 -0.65 -17.02 1.37
C CYS A 120 -1.56 -17.22 0.14
N LEU A 121 -2.81 -17.65 0.36
CA LEU A 121 -3.83 -17.74 -0.70
C LEU A 121 -4.07 -16.37 -1.35
N ALA A 122 -4.26 -15.33 -0.54
CA ALA A 122 -4.47 -13.97 -1.01
C ALA A 122 -3.32 -13.47 -1.89
N HIS A 123 -2.07 -13.75 -1.51
CA HIS A 123 -0.89 -13.41 -2.29
C HIS A 123 -0.87 -14.13 -3.64
N ALA A 124 -1.13 -15.44 -3.65
CA ALA A 124 -1.18 -16.23 -4.87
C ALA A 124 -2.31 -15.74 -5.81
N SER A 125 -3.51 -15.49 -5.29
CA SER A 125 -4.64 -14.96 -6.04
C SER A 125 -4.37 -13.56 -6.60
N PHE A 126 -3.85 -12.67 -5.75
CA PHE A 126 -3.50 -11.30 -6.14
C PHE A 126 -2.50 -11.28 -7.30
N VAL A 127 -1.41 -12.04 -7.18
CA VAL A 127 -0.38 -12.05 -8.21
C VAL A 127 -0.84 -12.80 -9.46
N SER A 128 -1.70 -13.81 -9.33
CA SER A 128 -2.35 -14.42 -10.49
C SER A 128 -3.17 -13.38 -11.27
N GLY A 129 -3.94 -12.55 -10.58
CA GLY A 129 -4.67 -11.43 -11.19
C GLY A 129 -3.74 -10.44 -11.91
N LEU A 130 -2.65 -10.02 -11.26
CA LEU A 130 -1.63 -9.17 -11.87
C LEU A 130 -1.05 -9.81 -13.14
N LEU A 131 -0.54 -11.04 -13.03
CA LEU A 131 0.17 -11.71 -14.11
C LEU A 131 -0.74 -12.02 -15.29
N ILE A 132 -1.99 -12.44 -15.10
CA ILE A 132 -2.90 -12.72 -16.22
C ILE A 132 -3.10 -11.47 -17.09
N PHE A 133 -3.33 -10.32 -16.45
CA PHE A 133 -3.59 -9.06 -17.15
C PHE A 133 -2.32 -8.25 -17.45
N MET A 134 -1.13 -8.72 -17.05
CA MET A 134 0.14 -8.08 -17.41
C MET A 134 0.37 -8.24 -18.91
N ASP A 135 0.54 -7.14 -19.63
CA ASP A 135 0.81 -7.16 -21.05
C ASP A 135 2.25 -6.71 -21.29
N ALA A 136 3.10 -7.60 -21.78
CA ALA A 136 4.49 -7.28 -22.12
C ALA A 136 4.60 -6.50 -23.45
N SER A 137 3.53 -6.46 -24.24
CA SER A 137 3.48 -5.89 -25.59
C SER A 137 2.78 -4.53 -25.65
N ILE A 138 2.64 -3.84 -24.51
CA ILE A 138 1.93 -2.55 -24.45
C ILE A 138 2.61 -1.54 -25.38
N LYS A 139 1.89 -1.19 -26.45
CA LYS A 139 2.30 -0.12 -27.36
C LYS A 139 1.64 1.19 -26.91
N PRO A 140 2.43 2.22 -26.57
CA PRO A 140 1.86 3.53 -26.25
C PRO A 140 1.08 4.05 -27.45
N ARG A 141 -0.09 4.66 -27.21
CA ARG A 141 -0.88 5.32 -28.27
C ARG A 141 -0.49 6.77 -28.46
N TYR A 142 0.10 7.35 -27.43
CA TYR A 142 0.52 8.75 -27.40
C TYR A 142 1.98 8.84 -27.01
N THR A 143 2.63 9.92 -27.41
CA THR A 143 4.00 10.26 -27.04
C THR A 143 4.06 11.69 -26.51
N TYR A 144 5.14 12.01 -25.83
CA TYR A 144 5.44 13.34 -25.32
C TYR A 144 6.89 13.68 -25.64
N ASN A 145 7.24 14.96 -25.54
CA ASN A 145 8.63 15.36 -25.75
C ASN A 145 9.50 14.91 -24.57
N ARG A 146 10.28 13.85 -24.77
CA ARG A 146 11.17 13.27 -23.76
C ARG A 146 12.26 14.25 -23.29
N SER A 147 12.72 15.18 -24.14
CA SER A 147 13.74 16.17 -23.75
C SER A 147 13.25 17.12 -22.64
N ASN A 148 11.93 17.30 -22.54
CA ASN A 148 11.29 18.21 -21.61
C ASN A 148 10.63 17.48 -20.42
N LEU A 149 10.87 16.18 -20.28
CA LEU A 149 10.20 15.33 -19.28
C LEU A 149 10.40 15.85 -17.85
N SER A 150 11.64 16.15 -17.44
CA SER A 150 11.95 16.70 -16.12
C SER A 150 11.18 18.01 -15.83
N ARG A 151 11.17 18.92 -16.81
CA ARG A 151 10.41 20.19 -16.73
C ARG A 151 8.90 19.96 -16.65
N LEU A 152 8.39 18.99 -17.41
CA LEU A 152 6.98 18.63 -17.41
C LEU A 152 6.54 18.06 -16.05
N ILE A 153 7.31 17.12 -15.49
CA ILE A 153 7.01 16.52 -14.18
C ILE A 153 7.02 17.58 -13.08
N PHE A 154 8.02 18.47 -13.10
CA PHE A 154 8.07 19.60 -12.17
C PHE A 154 6.85 20.53 -12.30
N ALA A 155 6.44 20.86 -13.53
CA ALA A 155 5.25 21.67 -13.75
C ALA A 155 3.97 20.97 -13.25
N ILE A 156 3.85 19.66 -13.45
CA ILE A 156 2.74 18.86 -12.91
C ILE A 156 2.73 18.95 -11.39
N ALA A 157 3.88 18.79 -10.72
CA ALA A 157 3.98 18.90 -9.26
C ALA A 157 3.42 20.25 -8.77
N LEU A 158 3.89 21.35 -9.34
CA LEU A 158 3.46 22.69 -8.94
C LEU A 158 1.97 22.95 -9.22
N ILE A 159 1.51 22.62 -10.42
CA ILE A 159 0.11 22.85 -10.82
C ILE A 159 -0.85 22.03 -9.96
N THR A 160 -0.52 20.76 -9.73
CA THR A 160 -1.39 19.86 -8.94
C THR A 160 -1.37 20.23 -7.46
N LEU A 161 -0.25 20.71 -6.92
CA LEU A 161 -0.21 21.26 -5.55
C LEU A 161 -1.14 22.47 -5.41
N THR A 162 -1.00 23.45 -6.29
CA THR A 162 -1.82 24.67 -6.25
C THR A 162 -3.29 24.33 -6.41
N LEU A 163 -3.64 23.50 -7.39
CA LEU A 163 -5.01 23.08 -7.62
C LEU A 163 -5.57 22.29 -6.45
N SER A 164 -4.77 21.42 -5.82
CA SER A 164 -5.17 20.69 -4.61
C SER A 164 -5.66 21.64 -3.51
N TYR A 165 -4.89 22.68 -3.20
CA TYR A 165 -5.27 23.69 -2.20
C TYR A 165 -6.45 24.56 -2.66
N SER A 166 -6.56 24.89 -3.94
CA SER A 166 -7.74 25.62 -4.44
C SER A 166 -9.01 24.79 -4.32
N LEU A 167 -8.93 23.47 -4.55
CA LEU A 167 -10.09 22.58 -4.47
C LEU A 167 -10.56 22.31 -3.04
N THR A 168 -9.73 22.52 -2.00
CA THR A 168 -10.20 22.42 -0.61
C THR A 168 -11.19 23.53 -0.23
N LEU A 169 -11.31 24.59 -1.03
CA LEU A 169 -12.31 25.65 -0.83
C LEU A 169 -13.73 25.20 -1.22
N PHE A 170 -13.87 24.04 -1.87
CA PHE A 170 -15.15 23.50 -2.32
C PHE A 170 -15.36 22.09 -1.75
N ASP A 171 -16.32 21.93 -0.83
CA ASP A 171 -16.56 20.67 -0.11
C ASP A 171 -16.77 19.46 -1.04
N GLY A 172 -17.40 19.69 -2.21
CA GLY A 172 -17.67 18.67 -3.22
C GLY A 172 -16.45 18.15 -4.00
N LEU A 173 -15.33 18.86 -3.96
CA LEU A 173 -14.12 18.56 -4.75
C LEU A 173 -12.97 18.05 -3.88
N SER A 174 -13.24 17.77 -2.60
CA SER A 174 -12.29 17.19 -1.64
C SER A 174 -11.63 15.90 -2.15
N GLN A 175 -12.36 15.03 -2.86
CA GLN A 175 -11.80 13.80 -3.44
C GLN A 175 -10.68 14.09 -4.46
N PHE A 176 -10.90 15.08 -5.32
CA PHE A 176 -9.90 15.52 -6.28
C PHE A 176 -8.72 16.19 -5.59
N SER A 177 -8.97 17.02 -4.56
CA SER A 177 -7.90 17.64 -3.77
C SER A 177 -6.93 16.59 -3.22
N HIS A 178 -7.42 15.55 -2.55
CA HIS A 178 -6.55 14.50 -2.01
C HIS A 178 -5.71 13.78 -3.09
N GLN A 179 -6.30 13.51 -4.25
CA GLN A 179 -5.62 12.87 -5.37
C GLN A 179 -4.55 13.77 -6.00
N LEU A 180 -4.86 15.05 -6.16
CA LEU A 180 -3.93 16.05 -6.68
C LEU A 180 -2.76 16.28 -5.72
N ASN A 181 -3.02 16.28 -4.40
CA ASN A 181 -1.96 16.35 -3.40
C ASN A 181 -1.00 15.15 -3.51
N THR A 182 -1.56 13.94 -3.61
CA THR A 182 -0.77 12.71 -3.74
C THR A 182 0.02 12.70 -5.05
N LEU A 183 -0.59 13.10 -6.16
CA LEU A 183 0.08 13.21 -7.45
C LEU A 183 1.18 14.27 -7.42
N SER A 184 0.95 15.42 -6.78
CA SER A 184 1.97 16.46 -6.59
C SER A 184 3.18 15.92 -5.83
N PHE A 185 2.93 15.18 -4.75
CA PHE A 185 3.98 14.57 -3.94
C PHE A 185 4.85 13.59 -4.74
N ILE A 186 4.23 12.68 -5.50
CA ILE A 186 4.95 11.76 -6.38
C ILE A 186 5.68 12.51 -7.49
N ALA A 187 5.04 13.51 -8.11
CA ALA A 187 5.64 14.34 -9.15
C ALA A 187 6.88 15.08 -8.63
N GLY A 188 6.79 15.71 -7.46
CA GLY A 188 7.91 16.43 -6.84
C GLY A 188 9.07 15.49 -6.50
N THR A 189 8.78 14.31 -5.96
CA THR A 189 9.80 13.28 -5.66
C THR A 189 10.47 12.77 -6.93
N LEU A 190 9.69 12.49 -7.98
CA LEU A 190 10.20 12.05 -9.27
C LEU A 190 11.02 13.15 -9.96
N ALA A 191 10.57 14.41 -9.90
CA ALA A 191 11.30 15.56 -10.42
C ALA A 191 12.67 15.71 -9.73
N LEU A 192 12.74 15.54 -8.40
CA LEU A 192 13.99 15.53 -7.66
C LEU A 192 14.91 14.40 -8.13
N ALA A 193 14.37 13.19 -8.28
CA ALA A 193 15.13 12.03 -8.70
C ALA A 193 15.71 12.16 -10.13
N PHE A 194 15.05 12.90 -11.03
CA PHE A 194 15.60 13.24 -12.35
C PHE A 194 16.56 14.43 -12.31
N ALA A 195 16.30 15.44 -11.48
CA ALA A 195 17.13 16.64 -11.40
C ALA A 195 18.55 16.35 -10.91
N ILE A 196 18.70 15.40 -9.96
CA ILE A 196 19.99 15.00 -9.39
C ILE A 196 20.96 14.46 -10.48
N PRO A 197 20.60 13.41 -11.26
CA PRO A 197 21.43 12.95 -12.38
C PRO A 197 21.67 14.01 -13.47
N GLU A 198 20.69 14.87 -13.74
CA GLU A 198 20.81 15.93 -14.76
C GLU A 198 21.80 17.06 -14.37
N ARG A 199 22.28 17.09 -13.12
CA ARG A 199 23.21 18.09 -12.57
C ARG A 199 22.74 19.55 -12.72
N LYS A 200 21.42 19.78 -12.79
CA LYS A 200 20.83 21.12 -12.83
C LYS A 200 20.65 21.63 -11.41
N ILE A 201 21.60 22.43 -10.92
CA ILE A 201 21.65 22.87 -9.52
C ILE A 201 20.37 23.57 -9.06
N TRP A 202 19.83 24.48 -9.87
CA TRP A 202 18.60 25.22 -9.53
C TRP A 202 17.39 24.30 -9.47
N SER A 203 17.20 23.44 -10.48
CA SER A 203 16.11 22.47 -10.49
C SER A 203 16.20 21.51 -9.31
N THR A 204 17.41 21.05 -8.97
CA THR A 204 17.67 20.19 -7.83
C THR A 204 17.31 20.90 -6.52
N CYS A 205 17.75 22.15 -6.35
CA CYS A 205 17.44 22.95 -5.17
C CYS A 205 15.94 23.16 -4.98
N PHE A 206 15.21 23.55 -6.03
CA PHE A 206 13.76 23.72 -5.97
C PHE A 206 13.02 22.41 -5.68
N CYS A 207 13.41 21.31 -6.32
CA CYS A 207 12.79 20.01 -6.07
C CYS A 207 13.10 19.51 -4.64
N LEU A 208 14.31 19.78 -4.14
CA LEU A 208 14.70 19.44 -2.78
C LEU A 208 13.89 20.24 -1.74
N LEU A 209 13.63 21.52 -2.01
CA LEU A 209 12.78 22.36 -1.16
C LEU A 209 11.34 21.83 -1.11
N ILE A 210 10.74 21.51 -2.27
CA ILE A 210 9.39 20.93 -2.33
C ILE A 210 9.34 19.59 -1.61
N TYR A 211 10.31 18.70 -1.85
CA TYR A 211 10.41 17.41 -1.18
C TYR A 211 10.57 17.58 0.34
N GLY A 212 11.47 18.46 0.77
CA GLY A 212 11.70 18.77 2.18
C GLY A 212 10.46 19.32 2.87
N PHE A 213 9.74 20.24 2.22
CA PHE A 213 8.46 20.75 2.72
C PHE A 213 7.41 19.65 2.87
N ASN A 214 7.26 18.78 1.86
CA ASN A 214 6.33 17.66 1.93
C ASN A 214 6.71 16.64 3.02
N ALA A 215 8.00 16.35 3.17
CA ALA A 215 8.50 15.48 4.23
C ALA A 215 8.27 16.08 5.62
N TYR A 216 8.44 17.40 5.77
CA TYR A 216 8.12 18.12 6.99
C TYR A 216 6.62 18.05 7.32
N GLN A 217 5.75 18.36 6.35
CA GLN A 217 4.29 18.25 6.50
C GLN A 217 3.87 16.82 6.87
N ALA A 218 4.50 15.81 6.28
CA ALA A 218 4.29 14.42 6.65
C ALA A 218 4.69 14.14 8.11
N LEU A 219 5.84 14.67 8.56
CA LEU A 219 6.33 14.51 9.93
C LEU A 219 5.40 15.14 10.98
N ILE A 220 4.85 16.32 10.71
CA ILE A 220 3.91 17.00 11.62
C ILE A 220 2.45 16.57 11.44
N SER A 221 2.16 15.65 10.51
CA SER A 221 0.81 15.10 10.33
C SER A 221 0.44 14.06 11.40
N GLY A 222 1.42 13.52 12.11
CA GLY A 222 1.27 12.38 13.00
C GLY A 222 1.00 11.05 12.27
N PHE A 223 1.09 10.99 10.94
CA PHE A 223 0.97 9.74 10.17
C PHE A 223 2.35 9.20 9.77
N LYS A 224 2.61 7.92 10.06
CA LYS A 224 3.85 7.21 9.69
C LYS A 224 3.99 6.97 8.18
N GLU A 225 2.87 6.68 7.52
CA GLU A 225 2.85 6.19 6.13
C GLU A 225 3.45 7.21 5.13
N PRO A 226 3.05 8.50 5.14
CA PRO A 226 3.58 9.45 4.17
C PRO A 226 5.10 9.65 4.28
N ILE A 227 5.66 9.56 5.50
CA ILE A 227 7.10 9.69 5.76
C ILE A 227 7.87 8.51 5.15
N ILE A 228 7.42 7.29 5.46
CA ILE A 228 8.02 6.05 4.93
C ILE A 228 7.95 6.04 3.40
N LEU A 229 6.79 6.40 2.83
CA LEU A 229 6.59 6.43 1.39
C LEU A 229 7.46 7.50 0.72
N SER A 230 7.68 8.66 1.35
CA SER A 230 8.61 9.69 0.86
C SER A 230 10.01 9.14 0.63
N VAL A 231 10.57 8.51 1.66
CA VAL A 231 11.92 7.93 1.61
C VAL A 231 11.96 6.74 0.65
N LEU A 232 10.97 5.85 0.71
CA LEU A 232 10.90 4.67 -0.15
C LEU A 232 10.87 5.05 -1.64
N ILE A 233 9.98 5.96 -2.03
CA ILE A 233 9.78 6.36 -3.44
C ILE A 233 11.02 7.07 -3.97
N LEU A 234 11.62 7.98 -3.19
CA LEU A 234 12.86 8.64 -3.59
C LEU A 234 14.00 7.61 -3.78
N GLY A 235 14.13 6.66 -2.86
CA GLY A 235 15.09 5.56 -2.96
C GLY A 235 14.89 4.73 -4.22
N ILE A 236 13.65 4.34 -4.52
CA ILE A 236 13.31 3.57 -5.73
C ILE A 236 13.68 4.34 -7.00
N PHE A 237 13.38 5.64 -7.09
CA PHE A 237 13.70 6.43 -8.29
C PHE A 237 15.20 6.73 -8.44
N LEU A 238 15.95 6.82 -7.35
CA LEU A 238 17.41 6.97 -7.40
C LEU A 238 18.14 5.64 -7.67
N TYR A 239 17.51 4.50 -7.39
CA TYR A 239 18.14 3.18 -7.47
C TYR A 239 18.76 2.85 -8.84
N PRO A 240 18.13 3.13 -10.01
CA PRO A 240 18.73 2.85 -11.32
C PRO A 240 20.10 3.49 -11.51
N ASN A 241 20.27 4.72 -11.01
CA ASN A 241 21.48 5.53 -11.20
C ASN A 241 22.48 5.35 -10.05
N TYR A 242 22.01 5.07 -8.83
CA TYR A 242 22.82 5.13 -7.60
C TYR A 242 22.66 3.90 -6.69
N LYS A 243 22.63 2.69 -7.25
CA LYS A 243 22.38 1.41 -6.54
C LYS A 243 23.07 1.29 -5.18
N ARG A 244 24.40 1.50 -5.13
CA ARG A 244 25.18 1.36 -3.88
C ARG A 244 24.77 2.41 -2.86
N PHE A 245 24.63 3.67 -3.28
CA PHE A 245 24.22 4.75 -2.38
C PHE A 245 22.84 4.46 -1.80
N VAL A 246 21.85 4.13 -2.65
CA VAL A 246 20.50 3.80 -2.19
C VAL A 246 20.51 2.63 -1.21
N PHE A 247 21.25 1.57 -1.51
CA PHE A 247 21.34 0.42 -0.60
C PHE A 247 21.95 0.79 0.76
N PHE A 248 23.06 1.54 0.79
CA PHE A 248 23.74 1.87 2.05
C PHE A 248 23.12 3.03 2.84
N THR A 249 22.26 3.86 2.23
CA THR A 249 21.62 4.98 2.93
C THR A 249 20.13 4.76 3.13
N PHE A 250 19.36 4.48 2.08
CA PHE A 250 17.90 4.39 2.17
C PHE A 250 17.43 3.12 2.89
N VAL A 251 18.12 1.98 2.75
CA VAL A 251 17.71 0.76 3.46
C VAL A 251 17.90 0.92 4.98
N PRO A 252 19.07 1.34 5.51
CA PRO A 252 19.21 1.63 6.93
C PRO A 252 18.28 2.74 7.41
N LEU A 253 18.07 3.79 6.61
CA LEU A 253 17.16 4.88 6.96
C LEU A 253 15.71 4.38 7.09
N LEU A 254 15.24 3.54 6.16
CA LEU A 254 13.89 2.95 6.26
C LEU A 254 13.77 2.08 7.51
N LEU A 255 14.78 1.26 7.82
CA LEU A 255 14.81 0.46 9.05
C LEU A 255 14.76 1.34 10.31
N LEU A 256 15.55 2.42 10.34
CA LEU A 256 15.54 3.39 11.42
C LEU A 256 14.16 4.05 11.57
N LEU A 257 13.52 4.43 10.45
CA LEU A 257 12.17 4.98 10.46
C LEU A 257 11.15 3.98 11.00
N PHE A 258 11.25 2.69 10.66
CA PHE A 258 10.36 1.66 11.22
C PHE A 258 10.53 1.48 12.74
N ILE A 259 11.72 1.78 13.28
CA ILE A 259 12.01 1.71 14.71
C ILE A 259 11.57 2.99 15.43
N LEU A 260 11.85 4.17 14.89
CA LEU A 260 11.64 5.45 15.59
C LEU A 260 10.26 6.07 15.37
N LEU A 261 9.70 5.95 14.16
CA LEU A 261 8.41 6.59 13.83
C LEU A 261 7.24 6.14 14.70
N PRO A 262 7.14 4.88 15.16
CA PRO A 262 6.06 4.47 16.05
C PRO A 262 6.03 5.28 17.34
N THR A 263 7.18 5.37 18.02
CA THR A 263 7.37 6.12 19.27
C THR A 263 7.12 7.60 19.04
N TYR A 264 7.74 8.18 18.01
CA TYR A 264 7.53 9.57 17.64
C TYR A 264 6.05 9.88 17.42
N ASN A 265 5.33 9.08 16.61
CA ASN A 265 3.94 9.34 16.29
C ASN A 265 3.01 9.13 17.49
N ARG A 266 3.32 8.18 18.39
CA ARG A 266 2.55 7.98 19.63
C ARG A 266 2.58 9.26 20.47
N ILE A 267 3.78 9.74 20.78
CA ILE A 267 4.01 10.93 21.60
C ILE A 267 3.44 12.16 20.90
N PHE A 268 3.71 12.32 19.60
CA PHE A 268 3.19 13.42 18.80
C PHE A 268 1.66 13.50 18.87
N ARG A 269 0.96 12.39 18.67
CA ARG A 269 -0.51 12.35 18.71
C ARG A 269 -1.08 12.62 20.10
N GLU A 270 -0.40 12.13 21.13
CA GLU A 270 -0.77 12.41 22.51
C GLU A 270 -0.71 13.92 22.79
N GLN A 271 0.39 14.57 22.40
CA GLN A 271 0.58 16.01 22.60
C GLN A 271 -0.31 16.86 21.67
N ALA A 272 -0.30 16.59 20.37
CA ALA A 272 -1.00 17.41 19.39
C ALA A 272 -2.53 17.21 19.41
N TRP A 273 -3.02 15.97 19.59
CA TRP A 273 -4.45 15.68 19.48
C TRP A 273 -5.16 15.59 20.83
N SER A 274 -4.44 15.26 21.92
CA SER A 274 -5.05 15.16 23.26
C SER A 274 -4.71 16.34 24.15
N ALA A 275 -3.46 16.80 24.16
CA ALA A 275 -3.03 17.96 24.95
C ALA A 275 -3.19 19.31 24.22
N ASN A 276 -3.70 19.30 22.98
CA ASN A 276 -3.97 20.48 22.14
C ASN A 276 -2.75 21.40 21.95
N VAL A 277 -1.55 20.80 21.95
CA VAL A 277 -0.27 21.50 21.70
C VAL A 277 -0.15 21.78 20.20
N ALA A 278 0.41 22.94 19.84
CA ALA A 278 0.67 23.27 18.43
C ALA A 278 1.54 22.21 17.76
N ALA A 279 1.23 21.85 16.51
CA ALA A 279 1.87 20.73 15.81
C ALA A 279 3.41 20.83 15.78
N ASP A 280 3.97 22.03 15.58
CA ASP A 280 5.42 22.22 15.55
C ASP A 280 6.07 21.94 16.92
N GLN A 281 5.42 22.38 18.01
CA GLN A 281 5.89 22.14 19.38
C GLN A 281 5.74 20.67 19.76
N ALA A 282 4.61 20.04 19.41
CA ALA A 282 4.40 18.61 19.59
C ALA A 282 5.45 17.78 18.84
N GLY A 283 5.89 18.24 17.67
CA GLY A 283 6.97 17.62 16.89
C GLY A 283 8.31 17.65 17.60
N MET A 284 8.69 18.80 18.17
CA MET A 284 9.95 18.92 18.93
C MET A 284 9.94 18.04 20.18
N LEU A 285 8.86 18.08 20.98
CA LEU A 285 8.70 17.25 22.17
C LEU A 285 8.75 15.75 21.83
N ALA A 286 8.09 15.35 20.74
CA ALA A 286 8.11 13.96 20.30
C ALA A 286 9.50 13.53 19.81
N LEU A 287 10.25 14.40 19.15
CA LEU A 287 11.61 14.10 18.70
C LEU A 287 12.57 13.95 19.88
N GLU A 288 12.54 14.89 20.82
CA GLU A 288 13.36 14.87 22.04
C GLU A 288 13.09 13.58 22.84
N ALA A 289 11.82 13.30 23.14
CA ALA A 289 11.45 12.09 23.87
C ALA A 289 11.74 10.77 23.12
N THR A 290 11.80 10.79 21.78
CA THR A 290 12.17 9.61 20.99
C THR A 290 13.68 9.36 20.98
N LEU A 291 14.49 10.41 21.12
CA LEU A 291 15.96 10.33 21.13
C LEU A 291 16.52 10.09 22.54
N ASP A 292 15.91 10.69 23.57
CA ASP A 292 16.34 10.61 24.97
C ASP A 292 15.78 9.36 25.68
N GLN A 293 15.82 8.19 25.04
CA GLN A 293 15.15 6.95 25.48
C GLN A 293 15.48 6.52 26.93
N ASP A 294 14.75 7.07 27.91
CA ASP A 294 14.57 6.50 29.27
C ASP A 294 13.35 5.55 29.31
N ASP A 295 12.54 5.51 28.24
CA ASP A 295 11.33 4.67 28.14
C ASP A 295 11.72 3.24 27.73
N THR A 296 11.73 2.32 28.70
CA THR A 296 12.05 0.88 28.56
C THR A 296 10.99 0.06 27.81
N ASP A 297 9.90 0.68 27.33
CA ASP A 297 8.84 -0.01 26.61
C ASP A 297 9.29 -0.31 25.17
N GLY A 298 9.73 -1.55 24.94
CA GLY A 298 10.18 -2.04 23.64
C GLY A 298 9.14 -1.87 22.53
N ASN A 299 9.64 -1.70 21.30
CA ASN A 299 8.81 -1.60 20.08
C ASN A 299 8.06 -2.89 19.71
N TRP A 300 8.20 -3.95 20.51
CA TRP A 300 7.58 -5.26 20.25
C TRP A 300 6.08 -5.15 19.99
N SER A 301 5.34 -4.44 20.85
CA SER A 301 3.88 -4.25 20.70
C SER A 301 3.48 -3.58 19.38
N PHE A 302 4.33 -2.69 18.86
CA PHE A 302 4.13 -2.12 17.54
C PHE A 302 4.33 -3.18 16.45
N PHE A 303 5.40 -3.98 16.52
CA PHE A 303 5.67 -5.01 15.53
C PHE A 303 4.58 -6.08 15.49
N THR A 304 4.09 -6.51 16.66
CA THR A 304 3.09 -7.58 16.79
C THR A 304 1.67 -7.15 16.45
N SER A 305 1.27 -5.92 16.79
CA SER A 305 -0.15 -5.50 16.76
C SER A 305 -0.45 -4.33 15.82
N ARG A 306 0.58 -3.64 15.29
CA ARG A 306 0.42 -2.45 14.43
C ARG A 306 1.17 -2.49 13.11
N LEU A 307 2.25 -3.27 13.03
CA LEU A 307 2.94 -3.58 11.79
C LEU A 307 2.41 -4.89 11.20
N SER A 308 2.11 -5.86 12.06
CA SER A 308 1.36 -7.05 11.66
C SER A 308 -0.14 -6.81 11.80
N GLU A 309 -0.87 -7.00 10.70
CA GLU A 309 -2.34 -6.96 10.69
C GLU A 309 -2.97 -8.31 11.05
N ILE A 310 -2.17 -9.34 11.33
CA ILE A 310 -2.69 -10.70 11.52
C ILE A 310 -3.52 -10.82 12.80
N GLU A 311 -3.18 -10.09 13.87
CA GLU A 311 -3.98 -10.06 15.11
C GLU A 311 -5.40 -9.59 14.83
N MET A 312 -5.55 -8.52 14.04
CA MET A 312 -6.86 -8.02 13.67
C MET A 312 -7.62 -9.08 12.87
N PHE A 313 -6.94 -9.77 11.95
CA PHE A 313 -7.55 -10.80 11.14
C PHE A 313 -8.00 -12.02 11.97
N THR A 314 -7.22 -12.46 12.96
CA THR A 314 -7.62 -13.60 13.83
C THR A 314 -8.93 -13.30 14.56
N ARG A 315 -9.13 -12.06 15.04
CA ARG A 315 -10.39 -11.65 15.69
C ARG A 315 -11.59 -11.75 14.75
N TYR A 316 -11.44 -11.33 13.49
CA TYR A 316 -12.50 -11.46 12.49
C TYR A 316 -12.79 -12.92 12.10
N VAL A 317 -11.76 -13.75 11.99
CA VAL A 317 -11.93 -15.19 11.71
C VAL A 317 -12.59 -15.90 12.89
N GLN A 318 -12.30 -15.48 14.11
CA GLN A 318 -12.95 -15.99 15.31
C GLN A 318 -14.43 -15.58 15.39
N SER A 319 -14.77 -14.35 14.98
CA SER A 319 -16.16 -13.88 14.99
C SER A 319 -17.01 -14.40 13.83
N THR A 320 -16.42 -14.59 12.64
CA THR A 320 -17.15 -14.93 11.40
C THR A 320 -16.66 -16.26 10.84
N PRO A 321 -17.54 -17.28 10.67
CA PRO A 321 -19.00 -17.18 10.69
C PRO A 321 -19.68 -17.52 12.03
N ALA A 322 -18.93 -17.80 13.09
CA ALA A 322 -19.48 -18.40 14.32
C ALA A 322 -20.51 -17.50 15.06
N HIS A 323 -20.27 -16.19 15.08
CA HIS A 323 -21.11 -15.19 15.77
C HIS A 323 -21.75 -14.18 14.81
N ILE A 324 -21.13 -13.98 13.64
CA ILE A 324 -21.59 -13.05 12.61
C ILE A 324 -21.51 -13.78 11.28
N ASP A 325 -22.64 -13.88 10.57
CA ASP A 325 -22.70 -14.47 9.24
C ASP A 325 -21.80 -13.73 8.24
N TYR A 326 -21.44 -14.41 7.14
CA TYR A 326 -20.77 -13.75 6.03
C TYR A 326 -21.65 -12.65 5.44
N TYR A 327 -21.04 -11.50 5.14
CA TYR A 327 -21.69 -10.31 4.62
C TYR A 327 -22.11 -10.44 3.15
N GLY A 328 -21.66 -11.48 2.44
CA GLY A 328 -21.97 -11.65 1.01
C GLY A 328 -21.58 -10.41 0.19
N PHE A 329 -22.57 -9.83 -0.50
CA PHE A 329 -22.41 -8.64 -1.35
C PHE A 329 -22.62 -7.31 -0.62
N ASP A 330 -22.95 -7.30 0.67
CA ASP A 330 -23.27 -6.08 1.42
C ASP A 330 -22.09 -5.09 1.40
N LEU A 331 -20.86 -5.59 1.56
CA LEU A 331 -19.67 -4.74 1.55
C LEU A 331 -19.45 -4.08 0.19
N VAL A 332 -19.74 -4.81 -0.90
CA VAL A 332 -19.67 -4.27 -2.27
C VAL A 332 -20.75 -3.22 -2.47
N GLN A 333 -21.98 -3.47 -2.00
CA GLN A 333 -23.07 -2.49 -2.08
C GLN A 333 -22.72 -1.22 -1.31
N GLN A 334 -22.24 -1.33 -0.07
CA GLN A 334 -21.77 -0.20 0.75
C GLN A 334 -20.66 0.58 0.03
N SER A 335 -19.76 -0.13 -0.64
CA SER A 335 -18.69 0.48 -1.42
C SER A 335 -19.20 1.27 -2.62
N LEU A 336 -20.19 0.75 -3.35
CA LEU A 336 -20.82 1.46 -4.47
C LEU A 336 -21.54 2.73 -3.99
N LEU A 337 -22.22 2.67 -2.84
CA LEU A 337 -22.83 3.85 -2.23
C LEU A 337 -21.78 4.90 -1.85
N SER A 338 -20.61 4.47 -1.38
CA SER A 338 -19.54 5.37 -0.95
C SER A 338 -18.99 6.25 -2.08
N VAL A 339 -19.06 5.79 -3.34
CA VAL A 339 -18.60 6.52 -4.54
C VAL A 339 -19.39 7.81 -4.77
N ILE A 340 -20.68 7.84 -4.42
CA ILE A 340 -21.57 8.97 -4.71
C ILE A 340 -21.09 10.22 -3.94
N PRO A 341 -20.78 11.35 -4.62
CA PRO A 341 -20.38 12.59 -3.95
C PRO A 341 -21.43 13.07 -2.95
N ARG A 342 -20.98 13.64 -1.83
CA ARG A 342 -21.89 14.25 -0.84
C ARG A 342 -22.71 15.42 -1.41
N VAL A 343 -22.22 16.10 -2.43
CA VAL A 343 -22.98 17.15 -3.12
C VAL A 343 -24.24 16.59 -3.81
N LEU A 344 -24.16 15.37 -4.34
CA LEU A 344 -25.31 14.70 -4.97
C LEU A 344 -26.21 14.00 -3.94
N TRP A 345 -25.62 13.54 -2.83
CA TRP A 345 -26.36 12.91 -1.74
C TRP A 345 -25.86 13.38 -0.36
N PRO A 346 -26.38 14.52 0.15
CA PRO A 346 -25.90 15.12 1.40
C PRO A 346 -26.12 14.20 2.63
N SER A 347 -27.25 13.49 2.67
CA SER A 347 -27.62 12.56 3.73
C SER A 347 -26.95 11.18 3.63
N LYS A 348 -25.98 11.00 2.71
CA LYS A 348 -25.24 9.74 2.56
C LYS A 348 -24.59 9.32 3.89
N PRO A 349 -24.72 8.04 4.31
CA PRO A 349 -24.03 7.52 5.48
C PRO A 349 -22.53 7.84 5.47
N ILE A 350 -21.97 8.09 6.66
CA ILE A 350 -20.53 8.32 6.81
C ILE A 350 -19.83 6.97 6.71
N THR A 351 -19.01 6.78 5.67
CA THR A 351 -18.28 5.52 5.41
C THR A 351 -17.49 5.05 6.64
N GLU A 352 -16.84 5.97 7.36
CA GLU A 352 -16.13 5.67 8.61
C GLU A 352 -17.04 4.99 9.63
N GLN A 353 -18.24 5.53 9.84
CA GLN A 353 -19.18 4.99 10.83
C GLN A 353 -19.68 3.61 10.42
N VAL A 354 -20.00 3.42 9.13
CA VAL A 354 -20.44 2.13 8.60
C VAL A 354 -19.38 1.05 8.79
N VAL A 355 -18.12 1.36 8.47
CA VAL A 355 -17.00 0.42 8.65
C VAL A 355 -16.73 0.16 10.14
N MET A 356 -16.74 1.20 10.99
CA MET A 356 -16.49 1.02 12.41
C MET A 356 -17.59 0.22 13.12
N GLU A 357 -18.84 0.28 12.69
CA GLU A 357 -19.90 -0.60 13.20
C GLU A 357 -19.58 -2.08 12.98
N ARG A 358 -18.95 -2.43 11.86
CA ARG A 358 -18.44 -3.80 11.59
C ARG A 358 -17.30 -4.16 12.55
N VAL A 359 -16.37 -3.24 12.79
CA VAL A 359 -15.26 -3.40 13.75
C VAL A 359 -15.77 -3.66 15.17
N TYR A 360 -16.79 -2.90 15.60
CA TYR A 360 -17.38 -3.06 16.93
C TYR A 360 -18.15 -4.37 17.08
N LYS A 361 -18.93 -4.75 16.06
CA LYS A 361 -19.66 -6.02 16.08
C LYS A 361 -18.73 -7.22 16.18
N ALA A 362 -17.59 -7.18 15.47
CA ALA A 362 -16.58 -8.23 15.51
C ALA A 362 -15.71 -8.23 16.79
N GLY A 363 -15.93 -7.30 17.73
CA GLY A 363 -15.16 -7.24 18.97
C GLY A 363 -13.68 -6.86 18.79
N VAL A 364 -13.32 -6.27 17.66
CA VAL A 364 -11.94 -5.88 17.36
C VAL A 364 -11.52 -4.69 18.22
N ILE A 365 -12.42 -3.71 18.38
CA ILE A 365 -12.26 -2.54 19.25
C ILE A 365 -13.57 -2.27 20.01
N HIS A 366 -13.49 -1.68 21.20
CA HIS A 366 -14.65 -1.19 21.95
C HIS A 366 -15.11 0.20 21.47
N ARG A 367 -16.42 0.45 21.48
CA ARG A 367 -17.04 1.73 21.04
C ARG A 367 -16.51 2.99 21.75
N GLY A 368 -15.93 2.85 22.94
CA GLY A 368 -15.31 3.96 23.69
C GLY A 368 -13.84 4.22 23.35
N SER A 369 -13.21 3.43 22.49
CA SER A 369 -11.82 3.62 22.08
C SER A 369 -11.69 4.76 21.09
N LYS A 370 -10.64 5.58 21.25
CA LYS A 370 -10.28 6.65 20.30
C LYS A 370 -9.57 6.12 19.04
N ALA A 371 -9.35 4.80 18.93
CA ALA A 371 -8.63 4.21 17.81
C ALA A 371 -9.57 3.79 16.66
N SER A 372 -9.23 4.19 15.43
CA SER A 372 -9.83 3.64 14.21
C SER A 372 -9.00 2.43 13.74
N ALA A 373 -9.64 1.26 13.65
CA ALA A 373 -9.02 0.02 13.17
C ALA A 373 -9.83 -0.54 12.00
N LYS A 374 -9.61 0.07 10.83
CA LYS A 374 -10.29 -0.33 9.61
C LYS A 374 -9.81 -1.71 9.18
N PRO A 375 -10.72 -2.61 8.76
CA PRO A 375 -10.33 -3.88 8.18
C PRO A 375 -9.43 -3.68 6.96
N ALA A 376 -8.44 -4.55 6.81
CA ALA A 376 -7.70 -4.69 5.56
C ALA A 376 -8.58 -5.31 4.47
N PHE A 377 -8.21 -5.10 3.20
CA PHE A 377 -8.95 -5.61 2.04
C PHE A 377 -9.18 -7.14 2.08
N ILE A 378 -8.17 -7.89 2.52
CA ILE A 378 -8.28 -9.36 2.68
C ILE A 378 -9.28 -9.76 3.77
N VAL A 379 -9.38 -8.98 4.86
CA VAL A 379 -10.36 -9.22 5.91
C VAL A 379 -11.76 -9.05 5.33
N ASP A 380 -12.03 -7.95 4.61
CA ASP A 380 -13.32 -7.76 3.96
C ASP A 380 -13.63 -8.87 2.93
N ALA A 381 -12.62 -9.33 2.20
CA ALA A 381 -12.78 -10.46 1.27
C ALA A 381 -13.17 -11.76 2.01
N TYR A 382 -12.56 -12.03 3.16
CA TYR A 382 -12.96 -13.14 4.03
C TYR A 382 -14.37 -12.95 4.58
N LEU A 383 -14.70 -11.75 5.07
CA LEU A 383 -16.02 -11.45 5.61
C LEU A 383 -17.13 -11.53 4.55
N SER A 384 -16.81 -11.32 3.27
CA SER A 384 -17.76 -11.49 2.17
C SER A 384 -18.09 -12.95 1.83
N GLY A 385 -17.15 -13.89 1.96
CA GLY A 385 -17.38 -15.27 1.49
C GLY A 385 -16.31 -16.29 1.86
N GLY A 386 -15.63 -16.09 2.99
CA GLY A 386 -14.57 -16.97 3.48
C GLY A 386 -13.40 -17.11 2.51
N VAL A 387 -12.91 -18.34 2.35
CA VAL A 387 -11.77 -18.69 1.49
C VAL A 387 -12.04 -18.35 0.02
N ILE A 388 -13.26 -18.57 -0.46
CA ILE A 388 -13.66 -18.27 -1.84
C ILE A 388 -13.69 -16.75 -2.06
N GLY A 389 -14.19 -16.00 -1.07
CA GLY A 389 -14.17 -14.54 -1.09
C GLY A 389 -12.75 -13.99 -1.21
N ILE A 390 -11.81 -14.51 -0.41
CA ILE A 390 -10.38 -14.17 -0.52
C ILE A 390 -9.87 -14.42 -1.95
N PHE A 391 -10.09 -15.63 -2.49
CA PHE A 391 -9.58 -15.98 -3.81
C PHE A 391 -10.09 -15.02 -4.89
N ILE A 392 -11.41 -14.80 -4.95
CA ILE A 392 -12.06 -14.00 -5.99
C ILE A 392 -11.68 -12.52 -5.85
N CYS A 393 -11.85 -11.93 -4.66
CA CYS A 393 -11.64 -10.50 -4.46
C CYS A 393 -10.18 -10.12 -4.65
N LEU A 394 -9.22 -10.92 -4.19
CA LEU A 394 -7.80 -10.62 -4.37
C LEU A 394 -7.36 -10.82 -5.83
N PHE A 395 -7.91 -11.81 -6.52
CA PHE A 395 -7.69 -11.95 -7.96
C PHE A 395 -8.17 -10.70 -8.72
N ILE A 396 -9.40 -10.24 -8.44
CA ILE A 396 -9.96 -9.02 -9.05
C ILE A 396 -9.11 -7.80 -8.69
N TYR A 397 -8.68 -7.69 -7.43
CA TYR A 397 -7.82 -6.61 -6.96
C TYR A 397 -6.51 -6.54 -7.77
N GLY A 398 -5.85 -7.67 -8.00
CA GLY A 398 -4.68 -7.77 -8.87
C GLY A 398 -4.99 -7.41 -10.32
N ALA A 399 -6.04 -7.98 -10.88
CA ALA A 399 -6.46 -7.72 -12.26
C ALA A 399 -6.71 -6.22 -12.50
N VAL A 400 -7.50 -5.57 -11.64
CA VAL A 400 -7.83 -4.13 -11.75
C VAL A 400 -6.57 -3.29 -11.61
N CYS A 401 -5.70 -3.59 -10.64
CA CYS A 401 -4.44 -2.90 -10.44
C CYS A 401 -3.58 -2.90 -11.72
N GLN A 402 -3.41 -4.08 -12.34
CA GLN A 402 -2.64 -4.22 -13.57
C GLN A 402 -3.31 -3.57 -14.78
N LEU A 403 -4.62 -3.73 -14.94
CA LEU A 403 -5.38 -3.14 -16.04
C LEU A 403 -5.29 -1.61 -16.05
N ILE A 404 -5.40 -0.98 -14.87
CA ILE A 404 -5.25 0.47 -14.73
C ILE A 404 -3.82 0.89 -15.07
N SER A 405 -2.80 0.19 -14.58
CA SER A 405 -1.39 0.47 -14.94
C SER A 405 -1.15 0.37 -16.45
N ASN A 406 -1.63 -0.70 -17.10
CA ASN A 406 -1.52 -0.84 -18.56
C ASN A 406 -2.21 0.30 -19.31
N LYS A 407 -3.40 0.70 -18.82
CA LYS A 407 -4.16 1.81 -19.38
C LYS A 407 -3.39 3.13 -19.24
N ALA A 408 -2.79 3.38 -18.08
CA ALA A 408 -1.98 4.56 -17.83
C ALA A 408 -0.75 4.60 -18.76
N GLU A 409 -0.01 3.51 -18.94
CA GLU A 409 1.11 3.46 -19.89
C GLU A 409 0.65 3.71 -21.34
N THR A 410 -0.49 3.13 -21.72
CA THR A 410 -1.06 3.31 -23.06
C THR A 410 -1.44 4.78 -23.33
N LEU A 411 -2.05 5.46 -22.35
CA LEU A 411 -2.55 6.82 -22.46
C LEU A 411 -1.45 7.88 -22.37
N PHE A 412 -0.46 7.68 -21.50
CA PHE A 412 0.55 8.69 -21.15
C PHE A 412 1.94 8.44 -21.76
N GLY A 413 2.04 7.54 -22.74
CA GLY A 413 3.27 7.35 -23.52
C GLY A 413 4.35 6.54 -22.83
N GLY A 414 3.93 5.51 -22.08
CA GLY A 414 4.78 4.49 -21.48
C GLY A 414 5.01 4.66 -19.98
N TYR A 415 5.98 3.91 -19.47
CA TYR A 415 6.21 3.70 -18.04
C TYR A 415 6.38 4.98 -17.19
N ILE A 416 7.19 5.97 -17.61
CA ILE A 416 7.56 7.08 -16.71
C ILE A 416 6.34 7.96 -16.37
N LEU A 417 5.64 8.48 -17.39
CA LEU A 417 4.44 9.27 -17.13
C LEU A 417 3.25 8.37 -16.75
N GLY A 418 3.05 7.25 -17.43
CA GLY A 418 1.91 6.37 -17.16
C GLY A 418 1.97 5.70 -15.80
N THR A 419 2.97 4.85 -15.56
CA THR A 419 3.05 4.03 -14.35
C THR A 419 3.73 4.75 -13.17
N ALA A 420 4.92 5.30 -13.39
CA ALA A 420 5.71 5.89 -12.32
C ALA A 420 5.12 7.20 -11.78
N LEU A 421 4.46 7.99 -12.63
CA LEU A 421 3.81 9.24 -12.22
C LEU A 421 2.30 9.08 -12.00
N LEU A 422 1.52 8.81 -13.06
CA LEU A 422 0.06 8.88 -13.00
C LEU A 422 -0.55 7.73 -12.19
N PHE A 423 -0.17 6.48 -12.48
CA PHE A 423 -0.68 5.32 -11.73
C PHE A 423 -0.25 5.39 -10.27
N THR A 424 1.05 5.58 -10.01
CA THR A 424 1.56 5.67 -8.65
C THR A 424 0.97 6.84 -7.86
N GLY A 425 0.90 8.03 -8.48
CA GLY A 425 0.39 9.24 -7.85
C GLY A 425 -1.10 9.24 -7.57
N LEU A 426 -1.91 8.62 -8.43
CA LEU A 426 -3.36 8.60 -8.25
C LEU A 426 -3.86 7.35 -7.52
N PHE A 427 -3.18 6.21 -7.65
CA PHE A 427 -3.66 4.91 -7.16
C PHE A 427 -2.80 4.32 -6.04
N GLN A 428 -2.15 5.19 -5.25
CA GLN A 428 -1.41 4.80 -4.04
C GLN A 428 -2.27 3.98 -3.06
N ILE A 429 -3.60 4.08 -3.12
CA ILE A 429 -4.52 3.27 -2.31
C ILE A 429 -4.32 1.76 -2.50
N PHE A 430 -3.83 1.31 -3.67
CA PHE A 430 -3.46 -0.09 -3.89
C PHE A 430 -2.29 -0.56 -3.02
N TRP A 431 -1.54 0.35 -2.41
CA TRP A 431 -0.44 -0.01 -1.52
C TRP A 431 -0.94 -0.25 -0.09
N ARG A 432 -2.02 0.44 0.30
CA ARG A 432 -2.51 0.48 1.69
C ARG A 432 -3.45 -0.67 2.04
N GLY A 433 -4.03 -1.34 1.05
CA GLY A 433 -4.93 -2.49 1.27
C GLY A 433 -6.08 -2.19 2.24
N GLN A 434 -6.75 -1.04 2.08
CA GLN A 434 -7.86 -0.60 2.95
C GLN A 434 -9.15 -1.41 2.71
N SER A 435 -10.17 -1.18 3.55
CA SER A 435 -11.50 -1.76 3.41
C SER A 435 -12.10 -1.49 2.02
N PHE A 436 -13.06 -2.31 1.60
CA PHE A 436 -13.66 -2.25 0.26
C PHE A 436 -14.20 -0.86 -0.07
N GLU A 437 -14.84 -0.21 0.90
CA GLU A 437 -15.51 1.07 0.70
C GLU A 437 -14.50 2.18 0.38
N PHE A 438 -13.40 2.26 1.13
CA PHE A 438 -12.36 3.25 0.88
C PHE A 438 -11.59 2.97 -0.41
N LEU A 439 -11.28 1.70 -0.69
CA LEU A 439 -10.57 1.32 -1.90
C LEU A 439 -11.38 1.64 -3.15
N ILE A 440 -12.62 1.16 -3.23
CA ILE A 440 -13.46 1.32 -4.44
C ILE A 440 -13.75 2.80 -4.70
N ASN A 441 -14.08 3.57 -3.65
CA ASN A 441 -14.24 5.02 -3.78
C ASN A 441 -12.97 5.69 -4.32
N SER A 442 -11.82 5.42 -3.71
CA SER A 442 -10.55 6.02 -4.12
C SER A 442 -10.17 5.64 -5.55
N VAL A 443 -10.25 4.35 -5.91
CA VAL A 443 -9.93 3.85 -7.26
C VAL A 443 -10.85 4.48 -8.31
N PHE A 444 -12.16 4.58 -8.04
CA PHE A 444 -13.11 5.18 -8.97
C PHE A 444 -12.76 6.64 -9.27
N TRP A 445 -12.61 7.48 -8.23
CA TRP A 445 -12.30 8.89 -8.41
C TRP A 445 -10.90 9.08 -9.03
N SER A 446 -9.93 8.24 -8.66
CA SER A 446 -8.58 8.31 -9.22
C SER A 446 -8.55 7.97 -10.70
N TYR A 447 -9.41 7.04 -11.12
CA TYR A 447 -9.59 6.71 -12.54
C TYR A 447 -10.23 7.87 -13.31
N LEU A 448 -11.25 8.53 -12.76
CA LEU A 448 -11.81 9.74 -13.36
C LEU A 448 -10.75 10.84 -13.48
N SER A 449 -9.99 11.09 -12.42
CA SER A 449 -8.89 12.06 -12.42
C SER A 449 -7.84 11.73 -13.48
N MET A 450 -7.44 10.46 -13.61
CA MET A 450 -6.50 10.00 -14.65
C MET A 450 -7.03 10.33 -16.05
N LEU A 451 -8.33 10.12 -16.32
CA LEU A 451 -8.93 10.48 -17.60
C LEU A 451 -8.97 12.00 -17.82
N LEU A 452 -9.27 12.79 -16.79
CA LEU A 452 -9.23 14.25 -16.87
C LEU A 452 -7.82 14.76 -17.19
N PHE A 453 -6.79 14.21 -16.55
CA PHE A 453 -5.39 14.51 -16.87
C PHE A 453 -5.04 14.16 -18.30
N PHE A 454 -5.48 13.01 -18.78
CA PHE A 454 -5.27 12.60 -20.17
C PHE A 454 -5.86 13.63 -21.15
N TRP A 455 -7.11 14.04 -20.93
CA TRP A 455 -7.77 15.05 -21.74
C TRP A 455 -7.06 16.41 -21.66
N ALA A 456 -6.66 16.86 -20.47
CA ALA A 456 -5.92 18.10 -20.28
C ALA A 456 -4.57 18.08 -21.03
N PHE A 457 -3.83 16.97 -20.98
CA PHE A 457 -2.55 16.85 -21.67
C PHE A 457 -2.70 16.75 -23.19
N ARG A 458 -3.81 16.18 -23.67
CA ARG A 458 -4.15 16.18 -25.10
C ARG A 458 -4.54 17.57 -25.58
N PHE A 459 -5.37 18.29 -24.84
CA PHE A 459 -5.81 19.63 -25.18
C PHE A 459 -4.66 20.64 -25.21
N THR A 460 -3.71 20.51 -24.28
CA THR A 460 -2.50 21.34 -24.21
C THR A 460 -1.37 20.88 -25.14
N ASN A 461 -1.60 19.90 -26.02
CA ASN A 461 -0.62 19.33 -26.94
C ASN A 461 0.66 18.74 -26.30
N ILE A 462 0.62 18.44 -25.01
CA ILE A 462 1.69 17.73 -24.30
C ILE A 462 1.77 16.29 -24.79
N LEU A 463 0.62 15.64 -24.94
CA LEU A 463 0.49 14.30 -25.52
C LEU A 463 0.11 14.40 -27.00
N LYS A 464 0.87 13.74 -27.88
CA LYS A 464 0.64 13.65 -29.32
C LYS A 464 0.38 12.21 -29.74
N PRO A 465 -0.56 11.91 -30.67
CA PRO A 465 -0.75 10.56 -31.16
C PRO A 465 0.52 10.06 -31.87
N ILE A 466 0.80 8.77 -31.71
CA ILE A 466 1.84 8.09 -32.49
C ILE A 466 1.16 7.62 -33.78
N TYR A 467 1.60 8.18 -34.91
CA TYR A 467 1.12 7.80 -36.26
C TYR A 467 1.93 6.64 -36.82
#